data_AF-A0A2L2Z6N4-F1
#
_entry.id   AF-A0A2L2Z6N4-F1
#
_cell.length_a   1.000
_cell.length_b   1.000
_cell.length_c   1.000
_cell.angle_alpha   90.00
_cell.angle_beta   90.00
_cell.angle_gamma   90.00
#
_symmetry.space_group_name_H-M   'P 1'
#
loop_
_entity.id
_entity.type
_entity.pdbx_description
1 polymer ?
#
loop_
_entity_poly.entity_id
_entity_poly.type
_entity_poly.pdbx_seq_one_letter_code
_entity_poly.pdbx_strand_id
1 'polypeptide(L)'
;AVDVYNNETMKQADIKILLRPGTDGAFACAVMHVLFREGFADRDYLARYTDCPDELEAHLKPRTPEWASAISGVPVAEIEAFARLVGTT
;
A
#
# COMPACT_ATOMS: atom_id res chain seq x y z
N ALA A 1 -7.97 1.25 8.78
CA ALA A 1 -7.22 0.47 9.78
C ALA A 1 -6.68 -0.80 9.12
N VAL A 2 -5.51 -1.26 9.57
CA VAL A 2 -4.78 -2.41 9.02
C VAL A 2 -4.46 -3.33 10.18
N ASP A 3 -5.01 -4.54 10.19
CA ASP A 3 -4.87 -5.49 11.31
C ASP A 3 -5.14 -6.93 10.84
N VAL A 4 -4.73 -7.91 11.65
CA VAL A 4 -5.02 -9.35 11.44
C VAL A 4 -6.32 -9.76 12.14
N TYR A 5 -6.82 -8.94 13.07
CA TYR A 5 -8.07 -9.14 13.78
C TYR A 5 -9.09 -8.07 13.43
N ASN A 6 -10.36 -8.47 13.30
CA ASN A 6 -11.47 -7.54 13.18
C ASN A 6 -11.87 -6.96 14.56
N ASN A 7 -11.01 -6.09 15.11
CA ASN A 7 -11.15 -5.47 16.43
C ASN A 7 -12.05 -4.21 16.42
N GLU A 8 -12.21 -3.56 17.57
CA GLU A 8 -13.07 -2.37 17.70
C GLU A 8 -12.58 -1.20 16.82
N THR A 9 -11.26 -1.02 16.67
CA THR A 9 -10.69 0.00 15.77
C THR A 9 -11.07 -0.28 14.33
N MET A 10 -11.04 -1.55 13.91
CA MET A 10 -11.47 -1.94 12.57
C MET A 10 -12.93 -1.56 12.36
N LYS A 11 -13.83 -1.82 13.32
CA LYS A 11 -15.27 -1.51 13.19
C LYS A 11 -15.58 -0.04 12.90
N GLN A 12 -14.73 0.87 13.37
CA GLN A 12 -14.89 2.32 13.17
C GLN A 12 -14.19 2.86 11.93
N ALA A 13 -13.32 2.07 11.27
CA ALA A 13 -12.55 2.54 10.13
C ALA A 13 -13.36 2.60 8.83
N ASP A 14 -13.12 3.63 8.03
CA ASP A 14 -13.69 3.78 6.68
C ASP A 14 -13.26 2.64 5.76
N ILE A 15 -11.97 2.26 5.82
CA ILE A 15 -11.42 1.09 5.15
C ILE A 15 -10.81 0.15 6.18
N LYS A 16 -11.19 -1.13 6.08
CA LYS A 16 -10.73 -2.23 6.90
C LYS A 16 -9.86 -3.15 6.05
N ILE A 17 -8.55 -3.17 6.30
CA ILE A 17 -7.63 -4.11 5.67
C ILE A 17 -7.37 -5.25 6.64
N LEU A 18 -7.98 -6.40 6.37
CA LEU A 18 -7.77 -7.62 7.15
C LEU A 18 -6.78 -8.52 6.42
N LEU A 19 -5.53 -8.54 6.87
CA LEU A 19 -4.44 -9.28 6.23
C LEU A 19 -4.00 -10.50 7.04
N ARG A 20 -3.20 -11.36 6.43
CA ARG A 20 -2.53 -12.49 7.11
C ARG A 20 -1.40 -11.97 8.02
N PRO A 21 -1.15 -12.60 9.18
CA PRO A 21 -0.09 -12.19 10.08
C PRO A 21 1.30 -12.11 9.43
N GLY A 22 2.02 -11.02 9.70
CA GLY A 22 3.39 -10.79 9.23
C GLY A 22 3.50 -10.39 7.74
N THR A 23 2.39 -9.99 7.11
CA THR A 23 2.36 -9.67 5.67
C THR A 23 2.15 -8.19 5.35
N ASP A 24 2.18 -7.32 6.38
CA ASP A 24 2.03 -5.87 6.24
C ASP A 24 3.04 -5.26 5.26
N GLY A 25 4.27 -5.76 5.26
CA GLY A 25 5.30 -5.30 4.33
C GLY A 25 4.95 -5.58 2.88
N ALA A 26 4.31 -6.72 2.58
CA ALA A 26 3.86 -7.01 1.22
C ALA A 26 2.70 -6.08 0.81
N PHE A 27 1.75 -5.88 1.72
CA PHE A 27 0.65 -4.94 1.51
C PHE A 27 1.17 -3.51 1.26
N ALA A 28 2.03 -2.99 2.14
CA ALA A 28 2.60 -1.65 2.02
C ALA A 28 3.38 -1.45 0.73
N CYS A 29 4.19 -2.44 0.31
CA CYS A 29 4.91 -2.37 -0.96
C CYS A 29 3.96 -2.28 -2.16
N ALA A 30 2.86 -3.02 -2.18
CA ALA A 30 1.89 -2.91 -3.27
C ALA A 30 1.11 -1.60 -3.26
N VAL A 31 0.80 -1.06 -2.08
CA VAL A 31 0.21 0.28 -1.98
C VAL A 31 1.16 1.32 -2.59
N MET A 32 2.44 1.32 -2.19
CA MET A 32 3.43 2.24 -2.76
C MET A 32 3.63 2.02 -4.26
N HIS A 33 3.62 0.77 -4.74
CA HIS A 33 3.65 0.47 -6.17
C HIS A 33 2.51 1.18 -6.92
N VAL A 34 1.28 1.11 -6.40
CA VAL A 34 0.12 1.78 -7.02
C VAL A 34 0.28 3.30 -6.96
N LEU A 35 0.75 3.87 -5.84
CA LEU A 35 0.98 5.30 -5.70
C LEU A 35 2.00 5.84 -6.72
N PHE A 36 3.11 5.14 -6.94
CA PHE A 36 4.09 5.49 -7.97
C PHE A 36 3.52 5.30 -9.39
N ARG A 37 2.86 4.17 -9.64
CA ARG A 37 2.27 3.82 -10.95
C ARG A 37 1.21 4.81 -11.41
N GLU A 38 0.34 5.25 -10.50
CA GLU A 38 -0.79 6.14 -10.79
C GLU A 38 -0.45 7.63 -10.61
N GLY A 39 0.79 7.96 -10.22
CA GLY A 39 1.26 9.35 -10.12
C GLY A 39 0.82 10.08 -8.85
N PHE A 40 0.44 9.36 -7.80
CA PHE A 40 0.09 9.93 -6.50
C PHE A 40 1.31 10.21 -5.60
N ALA A 41 2.47 9.63 -5.92
CA ALA A 41 3.70 9.91 -5.17
C ALA A 41 4.19 11.35 -5.46
N ASP A 42 4.29 12.18 -4.42
CA ASP A 42 4.84 13.54 -4.51
C ASP A 42 6.35 13.50 -4.81
N ARG A 43 6.68 13.65 -6.10
CA ARG A 43 8.05 13.56 -6.60
C ARG A 43 8.94 14.69 -6.11
N ASP A 44 8.40 15.91 -6.01
CA ASP A 44 9.18 17.08 -5.59
C ASP A 44 9.54 16.99 -4.12
N TYR A 45 8.60 16.54 -3.29
CA TYR A 45 8.87 16.29 -1.87
C TYR A 45 9.89 15.18 -1.68
N LEU A 46 9.71 14.04 -2.37
CA LEU A 46 10.64 12.91 -2.30
C LEU A 46 12.06 13.32 -2.74
N ALA A 47 12.20 14.06 -3.85
CA ALA A 47 13.49 14.53 -4.33
C ALA A 47 14.19 15.50 -3.35
N ARG A 48 13.41 16.25 -2.55
CA ARG A 48 13.96 17.23 -1.61
C ARG A 48 14.28 16.66 -0.24
N TYR A 49 13.57 15.63 0.20
CA TYR A 49 13.57 15.17 1.59
C TYR A 49 13.86 13.67 1.78
N THR A 50 14.23 12.94 0.71
CA THR A 50 14.62 11.52 0.80
C THR A 50 15.87 11.24 -0.03
N ASP A 51 16.60 10.18 0.32
CA ASP A 51 17.91 9.90 -0.29
C ASP A 51 17.83 9.09 -1.60
N CYS A 52 16.87 8.17 -1.72
CA CYS A 52 16.85 7.18 -2.80
C CYS A 52 15.45 6.88 -3.40
N PRO A 53 14.65 7.90 -3.78
CA PRO A 53 13.28 7.69 -4.26
C PRO A 53 13.21 6.89 -5.58
N ASP A 54 14.19 7.06 -6.47
CA ASP A 54 14.24 6.33 -7.75
C ASP A 54 14.56 4.84 -7.56
N GLU A 55 15.47 4.51 -6.63
CA GLU A 55 15.79 3.13 -6.28
C GLU A 55 14.61 2.44 -5.58
N LEU A 56 13.90 3.18 -4.73
CA LEU A 56 12.66 2.70 -4.11
C LEU A 56 11.61 2.38 -5.18
N GLU A 57 11.35 3.28 -6.12
CA GLU A 57 10.41 3.02 -7.20
C GLU A 57 10.82 1.80 -8.03
N ALA A 58 12.11 1.68 -8.37
CA ALA A 58 12.63 0.53 -9.09
C ALA A 58 12.41 -0.78 -8.31
N HIS A 59 12.63 -0.77 -6.99
CA HIS A 59 12.37 -1.93 -6.11
C HIS A 59 10.88 -2.32 -6.07
N LEU A 60 9.99 -1.35 -6.19
CA LEU A 60 8.55 -1.55 -6.10
C LEU A 60 7.91 -2.04 -7.42
N LYS A 61 8.59 -1.93 -8.57
CA LYS A 61 8.09 -2.43 -9.87
C LYS A 61 7.52 -3.86 -9.82
N PRO A 62 8.19 -4.86 -9.23
CA PRO A 62 7.64 -6.22 -9.12
C PRO A 62 6.61 -6.41 -7.99
N ARG A 63 6.37 -5.41 -7.14
CA ARG A 63 5.47 -5.50 -5.98
C ARG A 63 4.04 -5.12 -6.35
N THR A 64 3.47 -5.81 -7.33
CA THR A 64 2.13 -5.50 -7.83
C THR A 64 1.03 -5.85 -6.80
N PRO A 65 -0.20 -5.33 -6.95
CA PRO A 65 -1.34 -5.75 -6.16
C PRO A 65 -1.59 -7.26 -6.17
N GLU A 66 -1.41 -7.93 -7.31
CA GLU A 66 -1.56 -9.38 -7.44
C GLU A 66 -0.51 -10.13 -6.60
N TRP A 67 0.73 -9.66 -6.65
CA TRP A 67 1.83 -10.20 -5.86
C TRP A 67 1.54 -10.08 -4.35
N ALA A 68 1.10 -8.89 -3.89
CA ALA A 68 0.78 -8.69 -2.49
C ALA A 68 -0.48 -9.43 -2.06
N SER A 69 -1.48 -9.57 -2.95
CA SER A 69 -2.71 -10.32 -2.67
C SER A 69 -2.42 -11.79 -2.40
N ALA A 70 -1.53 -12.40 -3.20
CA ALA A 70 -1.10 -13.78 -2.98
C ALA A 70 -0.47 -14.00 -1.60
N ILE A 71 0.32 -13.03 -1.11
CA ILE A 71 1.02 -13.11 0.18
C ILE A 71 0.09 -12.76 1.34
N SER A 72 -0.52 -11.58 1.28
CA SER A 72 -1.28 -10.98 2.39
C SER A 72 -2.71 -11.48 2.52
N GLY A 73 -3.27 -12.06 1.46
CA GLY A 73 -4.67 -12.46 1.40
C GLY A 73 -5.65 -11.30 1.19
N VAL A 74 -5.17 -10.05 1.11
CA VAL A 74 -6.01 -8.88 0.81
C VAL A 74 -6.38 -8.90 -0.67
N PRO A 75 -7.66 -8.73 -1.07
CA PRO A 75 -8.05 -8.66 -2.47
C PRO A 75 -7.35 -7.53 -3.23
N VAL A 76 -6.97 -7.76 -4.49
CA VAL A 76 -6.35 -6.75 -5.37
C VAL A 76 -7.14 -5.44 -5.38
N ALA A 77 -8.47 -5.53 -5.51
CA ALA A 77 -9.35 -4.37 -5.55
C ALA A 77 -9.28 -3.55 -4.25
N GLU A 78 -9.10 -4.18 -3.08
CA GLU A 78 -8.96 -3.48 -1.80
C GLU A 78 -7.60 -2.79 -1.68
N ILE A 79 -6.52 -3.41 -2.17
CA ILE A 79 -5.19 -2.79 -2.22
C ILE A 79 -5.23 -1.53 -3.09
N GLU A 80 -5.81 -1.62 -4.29
CA GLU A 80 -5.92 -0.48 -5.18
C GLU A 80 -6.84 0.61 -4.62
N ALA A 81 -7.98 0.25 -4.05
CA ALA A 81 -8.90 1.20 -3.43
C ALA A 81 -8.24 1.94 -2.25
N PHE A 82 -7.49 1.22 -1.40
CA PHE A 82 -6.75 1.82 -0.30
C PHE A 82 -5.66 2.76 -0.81
N ALA A 83 -4.87 2.35 -1.81
CA ALA A 83 -3.82 3.18 -2.38
C ALA A 83 -4.40 4.47 -2.99
N ARG A 84 -5.49 4.38 -3.75
CA ARG A 84 -6.16 5.55 -4.32
C ARG A 84 -6.73 6.48 -3.26
N LEU A 85 -7.33 5.94 -2.20
CA LEU A 85 -7.84 6.77 -1.09
C LEU A 85 -6.70 7.57 -0.44
N VAL A 86 -5.58 6.91 -0.13
CA VAL A 86 -4.42 7.57 0.48
C VAL A 86 -3.78 8.57 -0.48
N GLY A 87 -3.74 8.27 -1.78
CA GLY A 87 -3.11 9.12 -2.78
C GLY A 87 -3.90 10.37 -3.18
N THR A 88 -5.20 10.45 -2.86
CA THR A 88 -6.08 11.58 -3.23
C THR A 88 -6.55 12.43 -2.06
N THR A 89 -6.12 12.11 -0.84
CA THR A 89 -6.42 12.88 0.38
C THR A 89 -5.26 13.80 0.72
#